data_AF-A0A9N9AIT9-F1
#
_entry.id   AF-A0A9N9AIT9-F1
#
_cell.length_a   1.000
_cell.length_b   1.000
_cell.length_c   1.000
_cell.angle_alpha   90.00
_cell.angle_beta   90.00
_cell.angle_gamma   90.00
#
_symmetry.space_group_name_H-M   'P 1'
#
loop_
_entity.id
_entity.type
_entity.pdbx_description
1 polymer ?
#
loop_
_entity_poly.entity_id
_entity_poly.type
_entity_poly.pdbx_seq_one_letter_code
_entity_poly.pdbx_strand_id
1 'polypeptide(L)'
;MNPLRSKFLGLFVILVVMLATLANSSPIPELDKRAPAIHVPSPGPGKRAIGSTQNASWWSNDFKSTDFVTVNIRDLTHGKIAKSFPNTPNANSGSLDFPVDPAWAKVGVTYVVEVLVVKAPSVKGTSSTFTVFKTLG
;
A
#
# COMPACT_ATOMS: atom_id res chain seq x y z
N MET A 1 -65.13 -5.68 -27.32
CA MET A 1 -64.01 -5.67 -26.35
C MET A 1 -64.18 -4.48 -25.41
N ASN A 2 -64.28 -4.70 -24.10
CA ASN A 2 -64.56 -3.62 -23.13
C ASN A 2 -63.34 -2.68 -22.99
N PRO A 3 -63.48 -1.37 -23.29
CA PRO A 3 -62.37 -0.43 -23.28
C PRO A 3 -61.74 -0.25 -21.88
N LEU A 4 -62.49 -0.57 -20.81
CA LEU A 4 -62.00 -0.58 -19.43
C LEU A 4 -60.89 -1.64 -19.20
N ARG A 5 -61.03 -2.82 -19.81
CA ARG A 5 -60.12 -3.96 -19.64
C ARG A 5 -58.77 -3.73 -20.33
N SER A 6 -58.78 -3.01 -21.46
CA SER A 6 -57.57 -2.61 -22.19
C SER A 6 -56.76 -1.54 -21.45
N LYS A 7 -57.43 -0.58 -20.81
CA LYS A 7 -56.77 0.48 -20.03
C LYS A 7 -56.14 -0.06 -18.74
N PHE A 8 -56.83 -0.99 -18.08
CA PHE A 8 -56.33 -1.63 -16.87
C PHE A 8 -55.12 -2.53 -17.14
N LEU A 9 -55.14 -3.28 -18.25
CA LEU A 9 -54.00 -4.08 -18.67
C LEU A 9 -52.79 -3.20 -19.04
N GLY A 10 -53.01 -2.07 -19.71
CA GLY A 10 -51.94 -1.11 -20.03
C GLY A 10 -51.29 -0.51 -18.78
N LEU A 11 -52.10 -0.11 -17.79
CA LEU A 11 -51.58 0.39 -16.50
C LEU A 11 -50.79 -0.67 -15.74
N PHE A 12 -51.26 -1.91 -15.76
CA PHE A 12 -50.59 -3.03 -15.12
C PHE A 12 -49.24 -3.34 -15.76
N VAL A 13 -49.14 -3.31 -17.09
CA VAL A 13 -47.88 -3.52 -17.81
C VAL A 13 -46.87 -2.42 -17.48
N ILE A 14 -47.29 -1.16 -17.44
CA ILE A 14 -46.40 -0.03 -17.07
C ILE A 14 -45.84 -0.20 -15.66
N LEU A 15 -46.69 -0.60 -14.70
CA LEU A 15 -46.27 -0.85 -13.33
C LEU A 15 -45.25 -1.99 -13.22
N VAL A 16 -45.48 -3.09 -13.93
CA VAL A 16 -44.56 -4.24 -13.96
C VAL A 16 -43.23 -3.87 -14.60
N VAL A 17 -43.23 -3.07 -15.68
CA VAL A 17 -42.02 -2.58 -16.33
C VAL A 17 -41.22 -1.66 -15.38
N MET A 18 -41.89 -0.76 -14.65
CA MET A 18 -41.22 0.09 -13.66
C MET A 18 -40.64 -0.69 -12.47
N LEU A 19 -41.36 -1.70 -11.98
CA LEU A 19 -40.86 -2.56 -10.91
C LEU A 19 -39.65 -3.39 -11.36
N ALA A 20 -39.66 -3.87 -12.62
CA ALA A 20 -38.54 -4.58 -13.20
C ALA A 20 -37.31 -3.69 -13.42
N THR A 21 -37.48 -2.41 -13.79
CA THR A 21 -36.35 -1.48 -13.93
C THR A 21 -35.76 -1.08 -12.58
N LEU A 22 -36.56 -0.92 -11.52
CA LEU A 22 -36.04 -0.66 -10.16
C LEU A 22 -35.34 -1.88 -9.55
N ALA A 23 -35.80 -3.10 -9.84
CA ALA A 23 -35.14 -4.32 -9.37
C ALA A 23 -33.76 -4.54 -10.05
N ASN A 24 -33.59 -4.04 -11.28
CA ASN A 24 -32.36 -4.16 -12.05
C ASN A 24 -31.42 -2.96 -11.90
N SER A 25 -31.89 -1.83 -11.35
CA SER A 25 -31.00 -0.76 -10.87
C SER A 25 -30.40 -1.18 -9.53
N SER A 26 -29.51 -2.17 -9.58
CA SER A 26 -28.61 -2.42 -8.46
C SER A 26 -27.85 -1.12 -8.21
N PRO A 27 -27.81 -0.58 -6.98
CA PRO A 27 -26.86 0.47 -6.66
C PRO A 27 -25.50 -0.06 -7.07
N ILE A 28 -24.78 0.71 -7.88
CA ILE A 28 -23.37 0.42 -8.20
C ILE A 28 -22.72 0.12 -6.85
N PRO A 29 -22.17 -1.09 -6.62
CA PRO A 29 -21.53 -1.39 -5.36
C PRO A 29 -20.56 -0.26 -5.08
N GLU A 30 -20.78 0.43 -3.96
CA GLU A 30 -19.96 1.54 -3.48
C GLU A 30 -18.51 1.10 -3.71
N LEU A 31 -17.81 1.79 -4.62
CA LEU A 31 -16.45 1.46 -5.04
C LEU A 31 -15.68 1.00 -3.80
N ASP A 32 -15.34 -0.28 -3.77
CA ASP A 32 -14.69 -0.99 -2.66
C ASP A 32 -13.83 -0.01 -1.88
N LYS A 33 -14.17 0.29 -0.63
CA LYS A 33 -13.33 1.12 0.25
C LYS A 33 -12.03 0.33 0.46
N ARG A 34 -11.11 0.48 -0.49
CA ARG A 34 -9.81 -0.20 -0.51
C ARG A 34 -9.13 0.09 0.82
N ALA A 35 -8.65 -0.96 1.47
CA ALA A 35 -7.88 -0.80 2.71
C ALA A 35 -6.69 0.15 2.44
N PRO A 36 -6.40 1.11 3.33
CA PRO A 36 -5.28 2.01 3.17
C PRO A 36 -3.97 1.27 2.93
N ALA A 37 -3.15 1.76 2.01
CA ALA A 37 -1.90 1.12 1.63
C ALA A 37 -0.75 2.12 1.55
N ILE A 38 0.47 1.64 1.81
CA ILE A 38 1.70 2.39 1.56
C ILE A 38 2.62 1.52 0.70
N HIS A 39 3.15 2.10 -0.36
CA HIS A 39 3.96 1.43 -1.36
C HIS A 39 5.42 1.83 -1.17
N VAL A 40 6.35 0.87 -1.24
CA VAL A 40 7.78 1.10 -0.97
C VAL A 40 8.60 0.62 -2.18
N PRO A 41 8.79 1.44 -3.22
CA PRO A 41 9.49 1.01 -4.43
C PRO A 41 11.02 0.88 -4.27
N SER A 42 11.63 1.53 -3.28
CA SER A 42 13.08 1.55 -3.09
C SER A 42 13.48 1.11 -1.66
N PRO A 43 14.60 0.40 -1.48
CA PRO A 43 15.57 -0.03 -2.49
C PRO A 43 15.02 -1.12 -3.42
N GLY A 44 15.42 -1.04 -4.68
CA GLY A 44 15.19 -2.10 -5.65
C GLY A 44 16.02 -3.35 -5.33
N PRO A 45 15.72 -4.48 -6.00
CA PRO A 45 16.43 -5.73 -5.78
C PRO A 45 17.92 -5.61 -6.14
N GLY A 46 18.75 -6.40 -5.47
CA GLY A 46 20.17 -6.53 -5.84
C GLY A 46 21.12 -6.56 -4.65
N LYS A 47 22.41 -6.38 -4.96
CA LYS A 47 23.49 -6.41 -3.98
C LYS A 47 23.91 -4.99 -3.60
N ARG A 48 24.06 -4.71 -2.30
CA ARG A 48 24.52 -3.42 -1.76
C ARG A 48 25.84 -3.58 -1.02
N ALA A 49 26.80 -2.71 -1.33
CA ALA A 49 28.10 -2.75 -0.67
C ALA A 49 27.97 -2.20 0.75
N ILE A 50 28.64 -2.82 1.71
CA ILE A 50 28.88 -2.18 3.01
C ILE A 50 29.56 -0.82 2.77
N GLY A 51 29.09 0.21 3.46
CA GLY A 51 29.55 1.59 3.30
C GLY A 51 28.87 2.38 2.17
N SER A 52 28.05 1.74 1.33
CA SER A 52 27.25 2.46 0.33
C SER A 52 26.04 3.15 0.95
N THR A 53 25.67 4.31 0.42
CA THR A 53 24.39 4.97 0.72
C THR A 53 23.31 4.41 -0.18
N GLN A 54 22.18 4.05 0.42
CA GLN A 54 21.00 3.57 -0.25
C GLN A 54 19.82 4.50 0.03
N ASN A 55 18.82 4.44 -0.82
CA ASN A 55 17.62 5.23 -0.67
C ASN A 55 16.41 4.33 -0.40
N ALA A 56 15.68 4.62 0.67
CA ALA A 56 14.32 4.15 0.87
C ALA A 56 13.36 5.20 0.31
N SER A 57 12.33 4.78 -0.42
CA SER A 57 11.29 5.69 -0.86
C SER A 57 9.92 5.03 -0.74
N TRP A 58 8.91 5.85 -0.51
CA TRP A 58 7.54 5.40 -0.34
C TRP A 58 6.53 6.41 -0.87
N TRP A 59 5.32 5.93 -1.14
CA TRP A 59 4.17 6.77 -1.44
C TRP A 59 2.87 6.11 -0.99
N SER A 60 1.85 6.92 -0.75
CA SER A 60 0.49 6.52 -0.42
C SER A 60 -0.50 7.60 -0.83
N ASN A 61 -1.64 7.19 -1.37
CA ASN A 61 -2.77 8.09 -1.64
C ASN A 61 -3.70 8.25 -0.42
N ASP A 62 -3.48 7.46 0.64
CA ASP A 62 -4.39 7.36 1.79
C ASP A 62 -3.92 8.18 3.00
N PHE A 63 -2.70 8.72 2.94
CA PHE A 63 -2.08 9.50 4.02
C PHE A 63 -1.66 10.90 3.57
N LYS A 64 -1.55 11.80 4.55
CA LYS A 64 -1.20 13.21 4.36
C LYS A 64 0.29 13.41 4.53
N SER A 65 0.81 14.49 3.94
CA SER A 65 2.22 14.90 4.11
C SER A 65 2.57 15.32 5.54
N THR A 66 1.57 15.65 6.36
CA THR A 66 1.73 15.95 7.79
C THR A 66 1.79 14.70 8.67
N ASP A 67 1.49 13.53 8.12
CA ASP A 67 1.61 12.27 8.85
C ASP A 67 3.06 11.75 8.80
N PHE A 68 3.45 10.97 9.80
CA PHE A 68 4.78 10.42 9.94
C PHE A 68 4.83 8.91 9.66
N VAL A 69 6.01 8.42 9.30
CA VAL A 69 6.31 7.00 9.13
C VAL A 69 7.48 6.58 10.01
N THR A 70 7.58 5.27 10.26
CA THR A 70 8.78 4.62 10.75
C THR A 70 9.37 3.78 9.61
N VAL A 71 10.63 4.06 9.25
CA VAL A 71 11.35 3.28 8.25
C VAL A 71 12.26 2.29 8.97
N ASN A 72 12.02 1.01 8.76
CA ASN A 72 12.78 -0.10 9.34
C ASN A 72 13.57 -0.82 8.26
N ILE A 73 14.83 -1.11 8.54
CA ILE A 73 15.59 -2.10 7.78
C ILE A 73 15.46 -3.42 8.52
N ARG A 74 14.78 -4.38 7.90
CA ARG A 74 14.51 -5.70 8.48
C ARG A 74 15.46 -6.74 7.89
N ASP A 75 16.14 -7.45 8.77
CA ASP A 75 16.91 -8.65 8.46
C ASP A 75 15.95 -9.81 8.30
N LEU A 76 15.77 -10.30 7.06
CA LEU A 76 14.86 -11.40 6.78
C LEU A 76 15.46 -12.75 7.18
N THR A 77 16.78 -12.87 7.20
CA THR A 77 17.46 -14.11 7.58
C THR A 77 17.27 -14.40 9.07
N HIS A 78 17.28 -13.38 9.92
CA HIS A 78 17.16 -13.53 11.38
C HIS A 78 15.85 -13.01 11.95
N GLY A 79 14.94 -12.47 11.12
CA GLY A 79 13.61 -12.02 11.53
C GLY A 79 13.57 -10.76 12.40
N LYS A 80 14.62 -9.93 12.42
CA LYS A 80 14.76 -8.80 13.34
C LYS A 80 14.85 -7.45 12.62
N ILE A 81 14.53 -6.37 13.34
CA ILE A 81 14.82 -5.00 12.88
C ILE A 81 16.31 -4.75 13.10
N ALA A 82 17.06 -4.56 12.01
CA ALA A 82 18.48 -4.26 12.03
C ALA A 82 18.74 -2.77 12.29
N LYS A 83 17.89 -1.89 11.73
CA LYS A 83 17.94 -0.45 11.92
C LYS A 83 16.54 0.14 11.85
N SER A 84 16.26 1.19 12.62
CA SER A 84 14.99 1.91 12.63
C SER A 84 15.24 3.41 12.54
N PHE A 85 14.39 4.09 11.76
CA PHE A 85 14.34 5.54 11.62
C PHE A 85 12.90 5.98 11.96
N PRO A 86 12.62 6.28 13.24
CA PRO A 86 11.29 6.65 13.70
C PRO A 86 10.94 8.08 13.28
N ASN A 87 9.64 8.39 13.24
CA ASN A 87 9.10 9.74 13.02
C ASN A 87 9.68 10.45 11.78
N THR A 88 9.90 9.69 10.72
CA THR A 88 10.30 10.26 9.43
C THR A 88 9.09 10.97 8.82
N PRO A 89 9.20 12.25 8.43
CA PRO A 89 8.04 13.03 7.99
C PRO A 89 7.49 12.53 6.65
N ASN A 90 6.26 12.92 6.37
CA ASN A 90 5.58 12.75 5.10
C ASN A 90 5.26 11.29 4.72
N ALA A 91 4.14 10.78 5.25
CA ALA A 91 3.61 9.47 4.86
C ALA A 91 2.95 9.45 3.47
N ASN A 92 2.65 10.61 2.88
CA ASN A 92 2.06 10.69 1.54
C ASN A 92 3.09 10.33 0.45
N SER A 93 4.29 10.92 0.50
CA SER A 93 5.38 10.63 -0.42
C SER A 93 6.68 11.06 0.20
N GLY A 94 7.61 10.13 0.37
CA GLY A 94 8.84 10.42 1.10
C GLY A 94 10.00 9.57 0.66
N SER A 95 11.16 10.00 1.12
CA SER A 95 12.44 9.37 0.82
C SER A 95 13.39 9.55 1.99
N LEU A 96 14.24 8.56 2.22
CA LEU A 96 15.23 8.54 3.28
C LEU A 96 16.50 7.87 2.75
N ASP A 97 17.59 8.63 2.73
CA ASP A 97 18.91 8.07 2.53
C ASP A 97 19.40 7.38 3.81
N PHE A 98 19.97 6.19 3.67
CA PHE A 98 20.55 5.44 4.77
C PHE A 98 21.85 4.76 4.35
N PRO A 99 22.88 4.75 5.22
CA PRO A 99 24.10 4.01 4.96
C PRO A 99 23.92 2.52 5.26
N VAL A 100 24.50 1.66 4.42
CA VAL A 100 24.70 0.23 4.72
C VAL A 100 25.86 0.10 5.69
N ASP A 101 25.59 0.42 6.95
CA ASP A 101 26.59 0.54 8.01
C ASP A 101 27.01 -0.84 8.55
N PRO A 102 28.33 -1.13 8.68
CA PRO A 102 28.82 -2.40 9.21
C PRO A 102 28.35 -2.71 10.64
N ALA A 103 27.85 -1.73 11.41
CA ALA A 103 27.29 -1.94 12.74
C ALA A 103 26.02 -2.81 12.72
N TRP A 104 25.24 -2.80 11.64
CA TRP A 104 24.03 -3.60 11.50
C TRP A 104 24.03 -4.51 10.27
N ALA A 105 24.74 -4.12 9.21
CA ALA A 105 24.76 -4.81 7.93
C ALA A 105 25.78 -5.95 7.93
N LYS A 106 25.32 -7.17 7.70
CA LYS A 106 26.13 -8.39 7.65
C LYS A 106 26.24 -8.89 6.22
N VAL A 107 27.44 -9.26 5.81
CA VAL A 107 27.71 -9.84 4.48
C VAL A 107 26.90 -11.12 4.28
N GLY A 108 26.28 -11.26 3.11
CA GLY A 108 25.48 -12.42 2.74
C GLY A 108 24.06 -12.42 3.32
N VAL A 109 23.71 -11.47 4.19
CA VAL A 109 22.37 -11.37 4.77
C VAL A 109 21.44 -10.60 3.85
N THR A 110 20.19 -11.06 3.78
CA THR A 110 19.11 -10.45 3.00
C THR A 110 18.27 -9.53 3.87
N TYR A 111 18.03 -8.33 3.36
CA TYR A 111 17.29 -7.27 4.02
C TYR A 111 16.14 -6.76 3.15
N VAL A 112 15.15 -6.15 3.80
CA VAL A 112 14.11 -5.32 3.17
C VAL A 112 13.98 -4.02 3.94
N VAL A 113 13.46 -2.99 3.26
CA VAL A 113 12.93 -1.80 3.92
C VAL A 113 11.45 -2.02 4.18
N GLU A 114 11.02 -1.83 5.42
CA GLU A 114 9.62 -1.82 5.86
C GLU A 114 9.26 -0.40 6.29
N VAL A 115 8.21 0.17 5.72
CA VAL A 115 7.69 1.49 6.11
C VAL A 115 6.35 1.29 6.80
N LEU A 116 6.24 1.76 8.04
CA LEU A 116 5.00 1.72 8.83
C LEU A 116 4.47 3.13 9.04
N VAL A 117 3.17 3.32 8.93
CA VAL A 117 2.55 4.63 9.19
C VAL A 117 2.31 4.80 10.69
N VAL A 118 2.84 5.86 11.30
CA VAL A 118 2.83 6.03 12.77
C VAL A 118 1.39 6.12 13.31
N LYS A 119 0.51 6.87 12.65
CA LYS A 119 -0.89 7.00 13.07
C LYS A 119 -1.76 5.77 12.77
N ALA A 120 -1.27 4.85 11.93
CA ALA A 120 -1.97 3.64 11.52
C ALA A 120 -0.97 2.46 11.45
N PRO A 121 -0.48 1.95 12.60
CA PRO A 121 0.63 1.00 12.64
C PRO A 121 0.37 -0.34 11.95
N SER A 122 -0.91 -0.68 11.71
CA SER A 122 -1.31 -1.85 10.92
C SER A 122 -1.06 -1.69 9.42
N VAL A 123 -0.86 -0.45 8.94
CA VAL A 123 -0.60 -0.14 7.53
C VAL A 123 0.90 -0.04 7.32
N LYS A 124 1.42 -1.00 6.57
CA LYS A 124 2.83 -1.10 6.25
C LYS A 124 3.08 -1.52 4.80
N GLY A 125 4.21 -1.10 4.27
CA GLY A 125 4.70 -1.48 2.96
C GLY A 125 6.13 -1.99 3.06
N THR A 126 6.53 -2.83 2.11
CA THR A 126 7.87 -3.43 2.08
C THR A 126 8.51 -3.28 0.71
N SER A 127 9.80 -2.98 0.68
CA SER A 127 10.59 -2.93 -0.55
C SER A 127 10.86 -4.32 -1.12
N SER A 128 11.49 -4.34 -2.29
CA SER A 128 12.20 -5.52 -2.77
C SER A 128 13.36 -5.88 -1.83
N THR A 129 13.78 -7.14 -1.87
CA THR A 129 14.90 -7.64 -1.07
C THR A 129 16.24 -7.20 -1.63
N PHE A 130 17.18 -6.84 -0.76
CA PHE A 130 18.57 -6.61 -1.14
C PHE A 130 19.53 -7.41 -0.25
N THR A 131 20.68 -7.78 -0.79
CA THR A 131 21.70 -8.54 -0.05
C THR A 131 22.95 -7.70 0.13
N VAL A 132 23.61 -7.82 1.27
CA VAL A 132 24.82 -7.05 1.57
C VAL A 132 26.08 -7.80 1.17
N PHE A 133 27.06 -7.11 0.59
CA PHE A 133 28.38 -7.64 0.27
C PHE A 133 29.52 -6.72 0.72
N LYS A 134 30.73 -7.26 0.84
CA LYS A 134 31.93 -6.49 1.15
C LYS A 134 32.62 -6.09 -0.15
N THR A 135 32.96 -4.81 -0.30
CA THR A 135 33.87 -4.34 -1.36
C THR A 135 35.27 -4.87 -1.07
N LEU A 136 35.93 -5.42 -2.08
CA LEU A 136 37.37 -5.71 -2.00
C LEU A 136 38.07 -4.35 -2.00
N GLY A 137 38.72 -4.02 -0.88
CA GLY A 137 39.56 -2.84 -0.75
C GLY A 137 40.92 -3.06 -1.39
#